data_AF-A0A1Q5TP39-F1
#
_entry.id   AF-A0A1Q5TP39-F1
#
_cell.length_a   1.000
_cell.length_b   1.000
_cell.length_c   1.000
_cell.angle_alpha   90.00
_cell.angle_beta   90.00
_cell.angle_gamma   90.00
#
_symmetry.space_group_name_H-M   'P 1'
#
loop_
_entity.id
_entity.type
_entity.pdbx_description
1 polymer ?
#
loop_
_entity_poly.entity_id
_entity_poly.type
_entity_poly.pdbx_seq_one_letter_code
_entity_poly.pdbx_strand_id
1 'polypeptide(L)'
;MASAGIQFVYSTLGNLERPPANALPSLELGQGVKWLFNITSKVWSQFVETPSEDIEKCGRYLVRHLGSNLRIIAINTNLYDRFDFLTYQVMDGHDPDNQL
;
A
#
# COMPACT_ATOMS: atom_id res chain seq x y z
N MET A 1 -22.00 -20.96 -6.08
CA MET A 1 -21.96 -19.60 -6.66
C MET A 1 -20.86 -19.59 -7.70
N ALA A 2 -21.15 -19.18 -8.94
CA ALA A 2 -20.15 -19.16 -10.01
C ALA A 2 -19.08 -18.10 -9.68
N SER A 3 -17.81 -18.52 -9.61
CA SER A 3 -16.68 -17.61 -9.50
C SER A 3 -16.63 -16.78 -10.77
N ALA A 4 -16.75 -15.46 -10.64
CA ALA A 4 -16.68 -14.54 -11.75
C ALA A 4 -15.24 -14.41 -12.26
N GLY A 5 -14.65 -15.48 -12.84
CA GLY A 5 -13.48 -15.50 -13.74
C GLY A 5 -12.16 -14.85 -13.30
N ILE A 6 -12.10 -14.12 -12.19
CA ILE A 6 -10.94 -13.35 -11.76
C ILE A 6 -10.16 -14.19 -10.75
N GLN A 7 -9.06 -14.73 -11.22
CA GLN A 7 -8.23 -15.67 -10.47
C GLN A 7 -7.20 -14.97 -9.58
N PHE A 8 -6.82 -13.73 -9.93
CA PHE A 8 -5.86 -12.91 -9.17
C PHE A 8 -6.29 -11.44 -9.20
N VAL A 9 -6.21 -10.77 -8.05
CA VAL A 9 -6.43 -9.31 -7.94
C VAL A 9 -5.23 -8.69 -7.25
N TYR A 10 -4.49 -7.85 -7.98
CA TYR A 10 -3.36 -7.09 -7.45
C TYR A 10 -3.78 -5.64 -7.27
N SER A 11 -3.99 -5.24 -6.03
CA SER A 11 -4.46 -3.90 -5.67
C SER A 11 -3.34 -2.99 -5.21
N THR A 12 -3.60 -1.67 -5.22
CA THR A 12 -2.74 -0.62 -4.67
C THR A 12 -3.59 0.38 -3.89
N LEU A 13 -2.99 1.16 -3.00
CA LEU A 13 -3.66 2.30 -2.36
C LEU A 13 -3.56 3.52 -3.26
N GLY A 14 -4.68 4.14 -3.59
CA GLY A 14 -4.74 5.50 -4.11
C GLY A 14 -4.69 6.56 -3.01
N ASN A 15 -4.99 7.80 -3.40
CA ASN A 15 -4.97 8.98 -2.57
C ASN A 15 -6.32 9.31 -1.90
N LEU A 16 -7.41 8.62 -2.25
CA LEU A 16 -8.76 8.87 -1.75
C LEU A 16 -9.20 7.85 -0.68
N GLU A 17 -8.33 6.92 -0.34
CA GLU A 17 -8.57 5.76 0.53
C GLU A 17 -8.71 6.14 2.01
N ARG A 18 -8.42 7.40 2.34
CA ARG A 18 -8.59 7.98 3.67
C ARG A 18 -9.15 9.41 3.57
N PRO A 19 -10.01 9.81 4.53
CA PRO A 19 -10.26 11.21 4.81
C PRO A 19 -9.22 11.81 5.81
N PRO A 20 -8.73 13.04 5.59
CA PRO A 20 -8.87 13.81 4.35
C PRO A 20 -8.08 13.17 3.19
N ALA A 21 -8.49 13.44 1.95
CA ALA A 21 -7.79 12.98 0.76
C ALA A 21 -6.32 13.40 0.77
N ASN A 22 -5.47 12.57 0.16
CA ASN A 22 -4.02 12.75 0.05
C ASN A 22 -3.30 12.81 1.42
N ALA A 23 -3.86 12.28 2.51
CA ALA A 23 -3.21 12.32 3.82
C ALA A 23 -2.77 10.92 4.27
N LEU A 24 -1.78 10.35 3.59
CA LEU A 24 -1.22 9.02 3.90
C LEU A 24 0.22 9.19 4.42
N PRO A 25 0.41 9.20 5.75
CA PRO A 25 1.71 9.46 6.35
C PRO A 25 2.72 8.37 6.01
N SER A 26 4.00 8.76 5.96
CA SER A 26 5.13 7.84 6.01
C SER A 26 5.21 7.13 7.36
N LEU A 27 6.04 6.08 7.44
CA LEU A 27 6.33 5.35 8.68
C LEU A 27 6.89 6.28 9.77
N GLU A 28 7.66 7.30 9.38
CA GLU A 28 8.26 8.28 10.29
C GLU A 28 7.21 9.15 11.00
N LEU A 29 6.15 9.52 10.28
CA LEU A 29 5.05 10.34 10.80
C LEU A 29 4.02 9.56 11.63
N GLY A 30 4.17 8.24 11.73
CA GLY A 30 3.50 7.40 12.71
C GLY A 30 2.15 6.81 12.31
N GLN A 31 1.53 6.09 13.26
CA GLN A 31 0.48 5.08 13.04
C GLN A 31 -0.96 5.61 12.88
N GLY A 32 -1.16 6.90 12.57
CA GLY A 32 -2.50 7.49 12.41
C GLY A 32 -3.38 6.80 11.35
N VAL A 33 -2.76 6.03 10.45
CA VAL A 33 -3.42 5.28 9.36
C VAL A 33 -3.32 3.77 9.49
N LYS A 34 -2.79 3.25 10.61
CA LYS A 34 -2.62 1.80 10.77
C LYS A 34 -3.95 1.05 10.67
N TRP A 35 -5.05 1.68 11.07
CA TRP A 35 -6.39 1.11 10.90
C TRP A 35 -6.70 0.81 9.42
N LEU A 36 -6.33 1.71 8.50
CA LEU A 36 -6.54 1.55 7.07
C LEU A 36 -5.69 0.40 6.55
N PHE A 37 -4.40 0.39 6.87
CA PHE A 37 -3.47 -0.66 6.45
C PHE A 37 -3.86 -2.04 6.97
N ASN A 38 -4.34 -2.14 8.22
CA ASN A 38 -4.87 -3.38 8.78
C ASN A 38 -6.12 -3.88 8.03
N ILE A 39 -7.06 -2.98 7.69
CA ILE A 39 -8.25 -3.34 6.90
C ILE A 39 -7.81 -3.78 5.50
N THR A 40 -6.90 -3.05 4.86
CA THR A 40 -6.36 -3.34 3.55
C THR A 40 -5.68 -4.72 3.52
N SER A 41 -4.80 -5.02 4.47
CA SER A 41 -4.16 -6.34 4.64
C SER A 41 -5.19 -7.46 4.76
N LYS A 42 -6.23 -7.27 5.58
CA LYS A 42 -7.31 -8.25 5.77
C LYS A 42 -8.15 -8.47 4.50
N VAL A 43 -8.40 -7.43 3.71
CA VAL A 43 -9.20 -7.56 2.48
C VAL A 43 -8.36 -8.15 1.36
N TRP A 44 -7.12 -7.70 1.19
CA TRP A 44 -6.27 -8.12 0.07
C TRP A 44 -5.72 -9.55 0.22
N SER A 45 -5.52 -10.01 1.45
CA SER A 45 -5.13 -11.42 1.72
C SER A 45 -6.12 -12.45 1.18
N GLN A 46 -7.35 -12.04 0.83
CA GLN A 46 -8.34 -12.93 0.19
C GLN A 46 -8.06 -13.20 -1.28
N PHE A 47 -7.30 -12.33 -1.95
CA PHE A 47 -7.06 -12.41 -3.40
C PHE A 47 -5.68 -12.94 -3.75
N VAL A 48 -4.70 -12.72 -2.88
CA VAL A 48 -3.31 -13.07 -3.14
C VAL A 48 -2.62 -13.40 -1.81
N GLU A 49 -1.80 -14.45 -1.81
CA GLU A 49 -0.83 -14.75 -0.74
C GLU A 49 0.23 -13.65 -0.68
N THR A 50 -0.13 -12.53 -0.06
CA THR A 50 0.74 -11.37 0.12
C THR A 50 1.36 -11.39 1.51
N PRO A 51 2.58 -10.85 1.68
CA PRO A 51 3.13 -10.61 3.01
C PRO A 51 2.23 -9.57 3.70
N SER A 52 1.48 -10.00 4.73
CA SER A 52 0.58 -9.10 5.46
C SER A 52 1.35 -7.98 6.16
N GLU A 53 2.59 -8.25 6.56
CA GLU A 53 3.42 -7.35 7.35
C GLU A 53 3.74 -6.03 6.63
N ASP A 54 4.12 -6.07 5.34
CA ASP A 54 4.45 -4.84 4.60
C ASP A 54 3.20 -4.00 4.29
N ILE A 55 2.07 -4.67 4.02
CA ILE A 55 0.79 -4.01 3.80
C ILE A 55 0.34 -3.31 5.08
N GLU A 56 0.42 -3.99 6.23
CA GLU A 56 0.07 -3.45 7.55
C GLU A 56 0.97 -2.29 7.99
N LYS A 57 2.24 -2.31 7.57
CA LYS A 57 3.20 -1.26 7.90
C LYS A 57 3.02 -0.02 7.04
N CYS A 58 2.97 -0.18 5.72
CA CYS A 58 3.14 0.94 4.78
C CYS A 58 2.31 0.84 3.50
N GLY A 59 1.34 -0.08 3.43
CA GLY A 59 0.38 -0.15 2.33
C GLY A 59 0.98 -0.53 0.97
N ARG A 60 2.17 -1.14 0.98
CA ARG A 60 2.89 -1.66 -0.19
C ARG A 60 3.14 -3.15 -0.04
N TYR A 61 3.39 -3.86 -1.14
CA TYR A 61 3.77 -5.27 -1.07
C TYR A 61 4.51 -5.76 -2.31
N LEU A 62 5.14 -6.92 -2.14
CA LEU A 62 5.78 -7.69 -3.18
C LEU A 62 5.20 -9.10 -3.21
N VAL A 63 4.87 -9.60 -4.39
CA VAL A 63 4.41 -10.98 -4.55
C VAL A 63 4.82 -11.58 -5.88
N ARG A 64 5.01 -12.90 -5.91
CA ARG A 64 5.25 -13.64 -7.14
C ARG A 64 3.89 -14.07 -7.72
N HIS A 65 3.67 -13.82 -9.00
CA HIS A 65 2.49 -14.34 -9.69
C HIS A 65 2.57 -15.88 -9.77
N LEU A 66 1.54 -16.54 -9.25
CA LEU A 66 1.49 -18.00 -9.13
C LEU A 66 1.68 -18.66 -10.50
N GLY A 67 2.52 -19.70 -10.56
CA GLY A 67 2.77 -20.45 -11.80
C GLY A 67 3.70 -19.76 -12.81
N SER A 68 4.37 -18.66 -12.44
CA SER A 68 5.29 -17.94 -13.33
C SER A 68 6.54 -17.44 -12.60
N ASN A 69 7.45 -16.80 -13.34
CA ASN A 69 8.56 -16.03 -12.78
C ASN A 69 8.27 -14.51 -12.74
N LEU A 70 7.02 -14.10 -12.96
CA LEU A 70 6.61 -12.71 -12.89
C LEU A 70 6.50 -12.27 -11.42
N ARG A 71 7.06 -11.09 -11.12
CA ARG A 71 7.01 -10.45 -9.81
C ARG A 71 6.15 -9.19 -9.90
N ILE A 72 5.18 -9.09 -9.01
CA ILE A 72 4.29 -7.94 -8.88
C ILE A 72 4.79 -7.09 -7.72
N ILE A 73 5.01 -5.80 -8.00
CA ILE A 73 5.45 -4.81 -7.03
C ILE A 73 4.34 -3.77 -6.92
N ALA A 74 3.65 -3.75 -5.78
CA ALA A 74 2.67 -2.74 -5.46
C ALA A 74 3.34 -1.69 -4.58
N ILE A 75 3.62 -0.52 -5.15
CA ILE A 75 4.24 0.61 -4.47
C ILE A 75 3.17 1.56 -3.91
N ASN A 76 3.49 2.25 -2.81
CA ASN A 76 2.64 3.31 -2.28
C ASN A 76 3.11 4.65 -2.87
N THR A 77 2.44 5.13 -3.92
CA THR A 77 2.83 6.38 -4.60
C THR A 77 2.39 7.64 -3.84
N ASN A 78 1.53 7.51 -2.82
CA ASN A 78 1.08 8.66 -2.02
C ASN A 78 2.24 9.34 -1.29
N LEU A 79 3.30 8.57 -0.96
CA LEU A 79 4.54 9.09 -0.39
C LEU A 79 5.23 10.16 -1.26
N TYR A 80 4.93 10.18 -2.56
CA TYR A 80 5.50 11.12 -3.54
C TYR A 80 4.44 12.06 -4.12
N ASP A 81 3.22 12.04 -3.58
CA ASP A 81 2.17 12.94 -4.03
C ASP A 81 2.45 14.36 -3.53
N ARG A 82 2.49 15.29 -4.48
CA ARG A 82 2.61 16.74 -4.22
C ARG A 82 1.46 17.32 -3.40
N PHE A 83 0.34 16.60 -3.29
CA PHE A 83 -0.81 17.01 -2.48
C PHE A 83 -0.82 16.37 -1.09
N ASP A 84 0.12 15.47 -0.77
CA ASP A 84 0.27 14.96 0.58
C ASP A 84 1.06 15.94 1.44
N PHE A 85 0.33 16.79 2.17
CA PHE A 85 0.94 17.78 3.05
C PHE A 85 1.59 17.17 4.30
N LEU A 86 1.34 15.90 4.61
CA LEU A 86 2.00 15.22 5.73
C LEU A 86 3.47 14.98 5.39
N THR A 87 3.78 14.49 4.19
CA THR A 87 5.16 14.14 3.79
C THR A 87 6.10 15.34 3.88
N TYR A 88 5.65 16.56 3.58
CA TYR A 88 6.43 17.80 3.75
C TYR A 88 6.96 18.05 5.18
N GLN A 89 6.39 17.41 6.20
CA GLN A 89 6.87 17.52 7.59
C GLN A 89 8.17 16.74 7.82
N VAL A 90 8.44 15.73 6.99
CA VAL A 90 9.62 14.84 7.07
C VAL A 90 10.40 14.81 5.75
N MET A 91 10.02 15.65 4.78
CA MET A 91 10.68 15.71 3.49
C MET A 91 11.97 16.53 3.61
N ASP A 92 13.05 15.86 3.99
CA ASP A 92 14.41 16.41 4.08
C ASP A 92 15.26 16.13 2.83
N GLY A 93 14.64 15.57 1.79
CA GLY A 93 15.30 15.16 0.55
C GLY A 93 15.66 13.67 0.50
N HIS A 94 15.42 12.91 1.57
CA HIS A 94 15.51 11.45 1.56
C HIS A 94 14.27 10.78 0.97
N ASP A 95 14.45 9.52 0.54
CA ASP A 95 13.40 8.67 0.03
C ASP A 95 12.44 8.22 1.15
N PRO A 96 11.15 8.61 1.12
CA PRO A 96 10.20 8.23 2.16
C PRO A 96 10.06 6.71 2.28
N ASP A 97 10.14 6.21 3.52
CA ASP A 97 10.04 4.78 3.85
C ASP A 97 11.07 3.87 3.14
N ASN A 98 12.15 4.44 2.59
CA ASN A 98 13.14 3.73 1.77
C ASN A 98 12.45 2.81 0.73
N GLN A 99 11.45 3.32 0.02
CA GLN A 99 10.72 2.56 -1.01
C GLN A 99 11.50 2.37 -2.32
N LEU A 100 12.40 3.30 -2.67
CA LEU A 100 13.12 3.36 -3.95
C LEU A 100 14.59 2.96 -3.85
#